data_AF-A0A2T0WDJ7-F1
#
_entry.id   AF-A0A2T0WDJ7-F1
#
_cell.length_a   1.000
_cell.length_b   1.000
_cell.length_c   1.000
_cell.angle_alpha   90.00
_cell.angle_beta   90.00
_cell.angle_gamma   90.00
#
_symmetry.space_group_name_H-M   'P 1'
#
loop_
_entity.id
_entity.type
_entity.pdbx_description
1 polymer ?
#
loop_
_entity_poly.entity_id
_entity_poly.type
_entity_poly.pdbx_seq_one_letter_code
_entity_poly.pdbx_strand_id
1 'polypeptide(L)'
;MNRNKEYNMELPVINYYIIEKDRTLVNIIKKALSMERYRCLGVSVVPENVDNKVDKIDTIPDIFFVGNVKNDLEVIDNISRTYKKSRVLRIYSKSKIYKKNIPTNENIRQGNFLIL
;
A
#
# COMPACT_ATOMS: atom_id res chain seq x y z
N MET A 1 -21.52 2.06 43.61
CA MET A 1 -22.38 2.50 42.50
C MET A 1 -21.50 2.66 41.27
N ASN A 2 -21.70 1.77 40.29
CA ASN A 2 -20.92 1.63 39.06
C ASN A 2 -20.88 2.91 38.21
N ARG A 3 -19.72 3.22 37.63
CA ARG A 3 -19.62 3.78 36.27
C ARG A 3 -18.37 3.20 35.59
N ASN A 4 -18.49 1.98 35.08
CA ASN A 4 -17.62 1.53 33.99
C ASN A 4 -17.94 2.43 32.79
N LYS A 5 -17.08 3.41 32.53
CA LYS A 5 -17.10 4.11 31.23
C LYS A 5 -16.50 3.14 30.23
N GLU A 6 -17.35 2.42 29.52
CA GLU A 6 -16.95 1.74 28.28
C GLU A 6 -16.54 2.82 27.29
N TYR A 7 -15.23 3.02 27.14
CA TYR A 7 -14.68 3.76 26.03
C TYR A 7 -14.81 2.86 24.80
N ASN A 8 -15.93 2.99 24.07
CA ASN A 8 -16.03 2.51 22.69
C ASN A 8 -15.06 3.34 21.84
N MET A 9 -13.77 3.02 21.89
CA MET A 9 -12.79 3.55 20.95
C MET A 9 -13.01 2.84 19.62
N GLU A 10 -13.80 3.45 18.73
CA GLU A 10 -13.78 3.07 17.33
C GLU A 10 -12.34 3.16 16.83
N LEU A 11 -11.80 2.03 16.36
CA LEU A 11 -10.45 2.01 15.82
C LEU A 11 -10.40 2.92 14.58
N PRO A 12 -9.33 3.71 14.40
CA PRO A 12 -9.24 4.61 13.27
C PRO A 12 -9.24 3.83 11.94
N VAL A 13 -9.93 4.37 10.94
CA VAL A 13 -9.92 3.86 9.57
C VAL A 13 -8.53 4.08 8.97
N ILE A 14 -7.96 3.02 8.41
CA ILE A 14 -6.68 3.01 7.71
C ILE A 14 -6.96 3.12 6.21
N ASN A 15 -6.53 4.22 5.61
CA ASN A 15 -6.69 4.48 4.20
C ASN A 15 -5.50 3.93 3.41
N TYR A 16 -5.75 3.22 2.32
CA TYR A 16 -4.68 2.69 1.49
C TYR A 16 -4.88 2.96 0.00
N TYR A 17 -3.77 3.01 -0.73
CA TYR A 17 -3.73 3.19 -2.17
C TYR A 17 -2.86 2.11 -2.81
N ILE A 18 -3.26 1.58 -3.96
CA ILE A 18 -2.52 0.51 -4.65
C ILE A 18 -1.94 1.03 -5.96
N ILE A 19 -0.66 0.74 -6.21
CA ILE A 19 0.06 1.04 -7.45
C ILE A 19 0.53 -0.29 -8.05
N GLU A 20 -0.35 -0.95 -8.81
CA GLU A 20 -0.09 -2.28 -9.36
C GLU A 20 -0.95 -2.50 -10.61
N LYS A 21 -0.35 -3.13 -11.64
CA LYS A 21 -1.00 -3.48 -12.91
C LYS A 21 -1.62 -4.87 -12.90
N ASP A 22 -1.11 -5.77 -12.06
CA ASP A 22 -1.66 -7.11 -11.88
C ASP A 22 -2.99 -7.06 -11.11
N ARG A 23 -4.09 -7.20 -11.86
CA ARG A 23 -5.45 -7.20 -11.31
C ARG A 23 -5.68 -8.32 -10.29
N THR A 24 -5.03 -9.47 -10.45
CA THR A 24 -5.15 -10.58 -9.49
C THR A 24 -4.55 -10.17 -8.15
N LEU A 25 -3.36 -9.57 -8.16
CA LEU A 25 -2.71 -9.11 -6.93
C LEU A 25 -3.50 -7.96 -6.26
N VAL A 26 -4.00 -7.01 -7.05
CA VAL A 26 -4.89 -5.94 -6.56
C VAL A 26 -6.12 -6.53 -5.85
N ASN A 27 -6.75 -7.54 -6.44
CA ASN A 27 -7.93 -8.18 -5.85
C ASN A 27 -7.60 -8.95 -4.57
N ILE A 28 -6.46 -9.63 -4.51
CA ILE A 28 -6.00 -10.31 -3.29
C ILE A 28 -5.82 -9.30 -2.16
N ILE A 29 -5.17 -8.16 -2.41
CA ILE A 29 -4.96 -7.11 -1.41
C ILE A 29 -6.29 -6.54 -0.92
N LYS A 30 -7.18 -6.17 -1.85
CA LYS A 30 -8.50 -5.65 -1.50
C LYS A 30 -9.30 -6.64 -0.66
N LYS A 31 -9.23 -7.94 -0.99
CA LYS A 31 -9.89 -9.00 -0.23
C LYS A 31 -9.26 -9.20 1.15
N ALA A 32 -7.94 -9.20 1.25
CA ALA A 32 -7.24 -9.34 2.53
C ALA A 32 -7.52 -8.16 3.48
N LEU A 33 -7.71 -6.97 2.90
CA LEU A 33 -8.01 -5.73 3.63
C LEU A 33 -9.51 -5.40 3.63
N SER A 34 -10.40 -6.35 3.35
CA SER A 34 -11.85 -6.07 3.35
C SER A 34 -12.45 -5.96 4.75
N MET A 35 -11.62 -5.86 5.80
CA MET A 35 -12.08 -5.64 7.18
C MET A 35 -12.55 -4.19 7.35
N GLU A 36 -13.51 -3.96 8.25
CA GLU A 36 -14.23 -2.67 8.45
C GLU A 36 -13.34 -1.43 8.63
N ARG A 37 -12.08 -1.62 9.00
CA ARG A 37 -11.12 -0.57 9.33
C ARG A 37 -10.13 -0.24 8.22
N TYR A 38 -10.25 -0.83 7.02
CA TYR A 38 -9.37 -0.49 5.89
C TYR A 38 -10.17 0.02 4.69
N ARG A 39 -9.81 1.19 4.19
CA ARG A 39 -10.50 1.85 3.06
C ARG A 39 -9.56 2.01 1.87
N CYS A 40 -9.92 1.43 0.73
CA CYS A 40 -9.21 1.64 -0.52
C CYS A 40 -9.56 3.02 -1.09
N LEU A 41 -8.57 3.92 -1.16
CA LEU A 41 -8.73 5.24 -1.78
C LEU A 41 -8.57 5.20 -3.30
N GLY A 42 -7.83 4.23 -3.83
CA GLY A 42 -7.67 4.11 -5.28
C GLY A 42 -6.69 3.05 -5.73
N VAL A 43 -6.66 2.86 -7.05
CA VAL A 43 -5.71 1.98 -7.74
C VAL A 43 -5.14 2.71 -8.95
N SER A 44 -3.82 2.65 -9.12
CA SER A 44 -3.12 3.10 -10.32
C SER A 44 -2.26 2.00 -10.92
N VAL A 45 -2.27 1.92 -12.25
CA VAL A 45 -1.43 0.99 -13.01
C VAL A 45 -0.17 1.65 -13.56
N VAL A 46 -0.13 2.99 -13.53
CA VAL A 46 0.98 3.82 -14.04
C VAL A 46 1.45 4.75 -12.91
N PRO A 47 2.74 4.74 -12.57
CA PRO A 47 3.25 5.56 -11.46
C PRO A 47 3.22 7.06 -11.72
N GLU A 48 3.41 7.51 -12.96
CA GLU A 48 3.40 8.94 -13.32
C GLU A 48 2.06 9.65 -13.03
N ASN A 49 1.00 8.89 -12.75
CA ASN A 49 -0.33 9.40 -12.44
C ASN A 49 -0.66 9.36 -10.94
N VAL A 50 0.26 8.93 -10.08
CA VAL A 50 -0.02 8.74 -8.65
C VAL A 50 -0.32 10.07 -7.99
N ASP A 51 0.59 11.05 -8.11
CA ASP A 51 0.43 12.36 -7.46
C ASP A 51 -0.85 13.06 -7.94
N ASN A 52 -1.05 13.14 -9.26
CA ASN A 52 -2.26 13.72 -9.87
C ASN A 52 -3.57 13.05 -9.44
N LYS A 53 -3.56 11.77 -9.06
CA LYS A 53 -4.75 11.06 -8.61
C LYS A 53 -4.93 11.13 -7.11
N VAL A 54 -3.84 11.10 -6.34
CA VAL A 54 -3.88 11.22 -4.89
C VAL A 54 -4.26 12.64 -4.49
N ASP A 55 -3.75 13.65 -5.19
CA ASP A 55 -4.09 15.06 -4.95
C ASP A 55 -5.54 15.40 -5.26
N LYS A 56 -6.23 14.55 -6.03
CA LYS A 56 -7.68 14.64 -6.30
C LYS A 56 -8.53 13.96 -5.22
N ILE A 57 -7.90 13.32 -4.23
CA ILE A 57 -8.59 12.65 -3.13
C ILE A 57 -8.41 13.53 -1.90
N ASP A 58 -9.50 13.85 -1.21
CA ASP A 58 -9.49 14.69 0.00
C ASP A 58 -8.81 14.03 1.22
N THR A 59 -8.23 12.84 1.03
CA THR A 59 -7.61 12.03 2.08
C THR A 59 -6.28 11.48 1.58
N ILE A 60 -5.21 11.77 2.33
CA ILE A 60 -3.89 11.18 2.07
C ILE A 60 -3.91 9.72 2.51
N PRO A 61 -3.44 8.77 1.68
CA PRO A 61 -3.33 7.36 2.07
C PRO A 61 -2.38 7.18 3.26
N ASP A 62 -2.76 6.41 4.26
CA ASP A 62 -1.87 5.97 5.34
C ASP A 62 -0.85 4.96 4.84
N ILE A 63 -1.23 4.14 3.85
CA ILE A 63 -0.40 3.09 3.26
C ILE A 63 -0.48 3.12 1.73
N PHE A 64 0.69 3.09 1.08
CA PHE A 64 0.83 2.82 -0.34
C PHE A 64 1.34 1.40 -0.57
N PHE A 65 0.60 0.61 -1.32
CA PHE A 65 1.06 -0.68 -1.81
C PHE A 65 1.65 -0.53 -3.20
N VAL A 66 2.94 -0.79 -3.37
CA VAL A 66 3.67 -0.59 -4.64
C VAL A 66 4.09 -1.94 -5.20
N GLY A 67 3.48 -2.29 -6.33
CA GLY A 67 3.75 -3.51 -7.08
C GLY A 67 4.98 -3.44 -7.97
N ASN A 68 5.13 -4.45 -8.84
CA ASN A 68 6.22 -4.48 -9.83
C ASN A 68 5.88 -3.60 -11.04
N VAL A 69 5.99 -2.29 -10.83
CA VAL A 69 5.84 -1.23 -11.83
C VAL A 69 7.19 -0.77 -12.35
N LYS A 70 7.21 -0.10 -13.51
CA LYS A 70 8.44 0.48 -14.06
C LYS A 70 8.94 1.56 -13.09
N ASN A 71 10.26 1.62 -12.86
CA ASN A 71 10.91 2.57 -11.97
C ASN A 71 10.35 2.57 -10.54
N ASP A 72 9.92 1.43 -10.02
CA ASP A 72 9.28 1.34 -8.70
C ASP A 72 10.08 1.94 -7.54
N LEU A 73 11.42 1.88 -7.56
CA LEU A 73 12.28 2.57 -6.58
C LEU A 73 12.10 4.11 -6.60
N GLU A 74 12.09 4.71 -7.79
CA GLU A 74 11.89 6.16 -7.97
C GLU A 74 10.50 6.57 -7.46
N VAL A 75 9.50 5.72 -7.72
CA VAL A 75 8.12 5.91 -7.26
C VAL A 75 8.04 5.86 -5.74
N ILE A 76 8.70 4.89 -5.11
CA ILE A 76 8.75 4.76 -3.65
C ILE A 76 9.43 5.99 -3.03
N ASP A 77 10.53 6.44 -3.60
CA ASP A 77 11.25 7.63 -3.14
C ASP A 77 10.37 8.89 -3.26
N ASN A 78 9.65 9.05 -4.38
CA ASN A 78 8.75 10.18 -4.58
C ASN A 78 7.61 10.17 -3.54
N ILE A 79 6.93 9.03 -3.38
CA ILE A 79 5.85 8.88 -2.39
C ILE A 79 6.36 9.19 -0.98
N SER A 80 7.54 8.69 -0.63
CA SER A 80 8.13 8.88 0.70
C SER A 80 8.50 10.35 0.98
N ARG A 81 8.90 11.11 -0.06
CA ARG A 81 9.21 12.54 0.03
C ARG A 81 7.95 13.40 0.12
N THR A 82 6.94 13.09 -0.71
CA THR A 82 5.69 13.84 -0.83
C THR A 82 4.76 13.56 0.35
N TYR A 83 4.54 12.29 0.68
CA TYR A 83 3.60 11.85 1.70
C TYR A 83 4.33 11.35 2.96
N LYS A 84 5.00 12.27 3.67
CA LYS A 84 5.92 11.96 4.79
C LYS A 84 5.32 11.13 5.94
N LYS A 85 4.00 11.13 6.10
CA LYS A 85 3.30 10.35 7.15
C LYS A 85 2.87 8.97 6.68
N SER A 86 2.88 8.73 5.37
CA SER A 86 2.43 7.49 4.77
C SER A 86 3.52 6.42 4.85
N ARG A 87 3.08 5.17 4.93
CA ARG A 87 3.95 4.00 4.80
C ARG A 87 3.93 3.51 3.37
N VAL A 88 5.07 2.99 2.91
CA VAL A 88 5.18 2.36 1.59
C VAL A 88 5.52 0.89 1.78
N LEU A 89 4.69 0.01 1.23
CA LEU A 89 4.87 -1.43 1.26
C LEU A 89 5.00 -1.95 -0.16
N ARG A 90 6.14 -2.58 -0.45
CA ARG A 90 6.35 -3.22 -1.75
C ARG A 90 5.62 -4.57 -1.76
N ILE A 91 4.92 -4.88 -2.84
CA ILE A 91 4.13 -6.11 -2.96
C ILE A 91 4.62 -6.93 -4.15
N TYR A 92 4.69 -8.24 -3.98
CA TYR A 92 5.07 -9.15 -5.05
C TYR A 92 4.20 -10.40 -5.02
N SER A 93 3.79 -10.87 -6.20
CA SER A 93 3.22 -12.21 -6.31
C SER A 93 4.34 -13.24 -6.17
N LYS A 94 4.14 -14.22 -5.29
CA LYS A 94 5.08 -15.34 -5.08
C LYS A 94 5.46 -16.04 -6.38
N SER A 95 4.52 -16.17 -7.31
CA SER A 95 4.73 -16.80 -8.63
C SER A 95 5.68 -16.04 -9.56
N LYS A 96 5.83 -14.73 -9.35
CA LYS A 96 6.66 -13.85 -10.19
C LYS A 96 8.09 -13.68 -9.66
N ILE A 97 8.31 -13.94 -8.38
CA ILE A 97 9.64 -13.89 -7.74
C ILE A 97 10.62 -14.82 -8.46
N TYR A 98 10.16 -16.00 -8.85
CA TYR A 98 11.00 -17.01 -9.51
C TYR A 98 11.24 -16.78 -11.00
N LYS A 99 10.53 -15.82 -11.64
CA LYS A 99 10.55 -15.64 -13.10
C LYS A 99 11.34 -14.43 -13.58
N LYS A 100 11.67 -13.47 -12.71
CA LYS A 100 12.46 -12.28 -13.08
C LYS A 100 13.30 -11.84 -11.88
N ASN A 101 14.55 -11.47 -12.16
CA ASN A 101 15.54 -10.75 -11.35
C ASN A 101 14.98 -9.74 -10.33
N ILE A 102 14.24 -10.19 -9.32
CA ILE A 102 14.08 -9.44 -8.09
C ILE A 102 15.43 -9.57 -7.40
N PRO A 103 16.12 -8.47 -7.05
CA PRO A 103 17.42 -8.56 -6.42
C PRO A 103 17.23 -9.20 -5.05
N THR A 104 17.50 -10.50 -4.96
CA THR A 104 17.58 -11.24 -3.69
C THR A 104 18.77 -10.78 -2.85
N ASN A 105 19.62 -9.90 -3.40
CA ASN A 105 20.87 -9.40 -2.80
C ASN A 105 20.85 -7.91 -2.40
N GLU A 106 19.82 -7.13 -2.69
CA GLU A 106 19.74 -5.79 -2.13
C GLU A 106 19.23 -5.92 -0.71
N ASN A 107 20.11 -5.80 0.31
CA ASN A 107 19.81 -5.66 1.74
C ASN A 107 18.32 -5.37 2.00
N ILE A 108 17.50 -6.42 1.97
CA ILE A 108 16.06 -6.29 2.01
C ILE A 108 15.80 -6.05 3.48
N ARG A 109 15.72 -4.78 3.89
CA ARG A 109 15.40 -4.42 5.28
C ARG A 109 14.11 -5.16 5.64
N GLN A 110 14.26 -6.22 6.43
CA GLN A 110 13.17 -7.07 6.89
C GLN A 110 12.12 -6.15 7.52
N GLY A 111 11.01 -5.93 6.81
CA GLY A 111 9.97 -4.98 7.22
C GLY A 111 9.11 -4.40 6.10
N ASN A 112 9.59 -4.35 4.85
CA ASN A 112 8.96 -3.53 3.78
C ASN A 112 8.34 -4.31 2.60
N PHE A 113 8.11 -5.62 2.72
CA PHE A 113 7.55 -6.40 1.62
C PHE A 113 6.49 -7.39 2.08
N LEU A 114 5.42 -7.48 1.29
CA LEU A 114 4.37 -8.49 1.43
C LEU A 114 4.43 -9.41 0.22
N ILE A 115 4.71 -10.69 0.47
CA ILE A 115 4.65 -11.75 -0.54
C ILE A 115 3.28 -12.42 -0.42
N LEU A 116 2.48 -12.32 -1.48
CA LEU A 116 1.16 -12.93 -1.58
C LEU A 116 1.13 -14.05 -2.63
#